data_AF-A0A165PAW6-F1
#
_entry.id   AF-A0A165PAW6-F1
#
_cell.length_a   1.000
_cell.length_b   1.000
_cell.length_c   1.000
_cell.angle_alpha   90.00
_cell.angle_beta   90.00
_cell.angle_gamma   90.00
#
_symmetry.space_group_name_H-M   'P 1'
#
loop_
_entity.id
_entity.type
_entity.pdbx_description
1 polymer ?
#
loop_
_entity_poly.entity_id
_entity_poly.type
_entity_poly.pdbx_seq_one_letter_code
_entity_poly.pdbx_strand_id
1 'polypeptide(L)'
;MTKDIQPYLAVHWHIDKTPAEVLPACADALVDTLDILLHDHSVAHDIRTVYFSSDYPLLEPATSGTELAQQRLSDFHREAGKIIRTAFAPSGELEHWTLETRDGLFAEGTGIVALSSVIDEDQLPLDDAGIRDMLARIIGMNAALFVSSTKGCGRIR
;
A
#
# COMPACT_ATOMS: atom_id res chain seq x y z
N MET A 1 -18.75 -10.27 19.60
CA MET A 1 -18.94 -10.04 18.16
C MET A 1 -17.61 -9.57 17.62
N THR A 2 -16.88 -10.43 16.92
CA THR A 2 -15.70 -10.02 16.15
C THR A 2 -16.20 -9.12 15.04
N LYS A 3 -15.65 -7.90 14.94
CA LYS A 3 -16.00 -6.96 13.87
C LYS A 3 -15.43 -7.56 12.58
N ASP A 4 -16.28 -8.02 11.66
CA ASP A 4 -15.83 -8.65 10.42
C ASP A 4 -15.05 -7.63 9.59
N ILE A 5 -13.79 -7.96 9.26
CA ILE A 5 -12.95 -7.16 8.38
C ILE A 5 -13.59 -7.19 6.99
N GLN A 6 -13.90 -6.02 6.42
CA GLN A 6 -14.39 -5.97 5.03
C GLN A 6 -13.30 -6.47 4.08
N PRO A 7 -13.62 -7.23 3.02
CA PRO A 7 -12.63 -7.73 2.10
C PRO A 7 -11.89 -6.57 1.43
N TYR A 8 -10.57 -6.67 1.38
CA TYR A 8 -9.68 -5.67 0.81
C TYR A 8 -8.56 -6.35 0.02
N LEU A 9 -7.97 -5.60 -0.91
CA LEU A 9 -6.74 -5.97 -1.60
C LEU A 9 -5.57 -5.30 -0.90
N ALA A 10 -4.54 -6.07 -0.53
CA ALA A 10 -3.31 -5.53 0.02
C ALA A 10 -2.19 -5.55 -1.03
N VAL A 11 -1.54 -4.40 -1.22
CA VAL A 11 -0.31 -4.24 -1.99
C VAL A 11 0.83 -4.06 -1.01
N HIS A 12 1.86 -4.91 -1.11
CA HIS A 12 3.12 -4.68 -0.41
C HIS A 12 4.25 -4.56 -1.43
N TRP A 13 4.76 -3.34 -1.58
CA TRP A 13 5.78 -3.00 -2.55
C TRP A 13 7.15 -2.72 -1.90
N HIS A 14 8.04 -3.71 -1.95
CA HIS A 14 9.44 -3.55 -1.59
C HIS A 14 10.20 -2.88 -2.73
N ILE A 15 10.78 -1.71 -2.52
CA ILE A 15 11.57 -0.99 -3.52
C ILE A 15 12.99 -0.67 -3.06
N ASP A 16 13.41 -1.09 -1.86
CA ASP A 16 14.76 -0.90 -1.33
C ASP A 16 15.89 -1.30 -2.26
N LYS A 17 15.67 -2.34 -3.04
CA LYS A 17 16.63 -2.88 -4.00
C LYS A 17 16.33 -2.46 -5.42
N THR A 18 15.23 -1.78 -5.70
CA THR A 18 14.88 -1.43 -7.09
C THR A 18 15.60 -0.15 -7.51
N PRO A 19 16.24 -0.11 -8.70
CA PRO A 19 16.78 1.14 -9.24
C PRO A 19 15.69 2.20 -9.31
N ALA A 20 15.97 3.41 -8.84
CA ALA A 20 14.95 4.44 -8.72
C ALA A 20 14.33 4.79 -10.09
N GLU A 21 15.13 4.74 -11.15
CA GLU A 21 14.77 5.10 -12.52
C GLU A 21 13.65 4.24 -13.10
N VAL A 22 13.46 3.01 -12.60
CA VAL A 22 12.40 2.11 -13.09
C VAL A 22 11.12 2.20 -12.27
N LEU A 23 11.14 2.91 -11.14
CA LEU A 23 9.99 3.00 -10.23
C LEU A 23 8.73 3.59 -10.89
N PRO A 24 8.80 4.66 -11.72
CA PRO A 24 7.61 5.17 -12.39
C PRO A 24 6.95 4.11 -13.28
N ALA A 25 7.72 3.43 -14.12
CA ALA A 25 7.19 2.37 -14.98
C ALA A 25 6.64 1.17 -14.18
N CYS A 26 7.25 0.85 -13.03
CA CYS A 26 6.72 -0.15 -12.12
C CYS A 26 5.41 0.28 -11.44
N ALA A 27 5.24 1.58 -11.18
CA ALA A 27 4.01 2.13 -10.64
C ALA A 27 2.88 2.06 -11.67
N ASP A 28 3.14 2.40 -12.94
CA ASP A 28 2.18 2.23 -14.04
C ASP A 28 1.75 0.75 -14.17
N ALA A 29 2.72 -0.18 -14.22
CA ALA A 29 2.42 -1.60 -14.32
C ALA A 29 1.65 -2.15 -13.10
N LEU A 30 1.88 -1.57 -11.92
CA LEU A 30 1.09 -1.89 -10.72
C LEU A 30 -0.35 -1.39 -10.88
N VAL A 31 -0.56 -0.17 -11.36
CA VAL A 31 -1.90 0.37 -11.64
C VAL A 31 -2.63 -0.50 -12.65
N ASP A 32 -2.00 -0.88 -13.77
CA ASP A 32 -2.57 -1.80 -14.76
C ASP A 32 -2.97 -3.14 -14.13
N THR A 33 -2.12 -3.68 -13.25
CA THR A 33 -2.40 -4.95 -12.55
C THR A 33 -3.60 -4.81 -11.62
N LEU A 34 -3.70 -3.70 -10.89
CA LEU A 34 -4.81 -3.42 -10.01
C LEU A 34 -6.11 -3.23 -10.80
N ASP A 35 -6.06 -2.52 -11.94
CA ASP A 35 -7.21 -2.33 -12.83
C ASP A 35 -7.79 -3.67 -13.29
N ILE A 36 -6.93 -4.57 -13.78
CA ILE A 36 -7.33 -5.91 -14.21
C ILE A 36 -7.93 -6.71 -13.05
N LEU A 37 -7.28 -6.73 -11.89
CA LEU A 37 -7.72 -7.54 -10.75
C LEU A 37 -9.03 -7.03 -10.15
N LEU A 38 -9.18 -5.72 -9.99
CA LEU A 38 -10.32 -5.10 -9.32
C LEU A 38 -11.58 -5.11 -10.19
N HIS A 39 -11.44 -5.04 -11.52
CA HIS A 39 -12.55 -5.19 -12.45
C HIS A 39 -12.96 -6.65 -12.71
N ASP A 40 -12.13 -7.64 -12.34
CA ASP A 40 -12.50 -9.04 -12.39
C ASP A 40 -13.41 -9.41 -11.21
N HIS A 41 -14.72 -9.38 -11.44
CA HIS A 41 -15.73 -9.74 -10.44
C HIS A 41 -15.62 -11.18 -9.91
N SER A 42 -14.90 -12.08 -10.59
CA SER A 42 -14.66 -13.44 -10.09
C SER A 42 -13.55 -13.50 -9.03
N VAL A 43 -12.69 -12.49 -9.00
CA VAL A 43 -11.50 -12.41 -8.13
C VAL A 43 -11.68 -11.36 -7.04
N ALA A 44 -12.20 -10.17 -7.38
CA ALA A 44 -12.30 -9.01 -6.48
C ALA A 44 -13.73 -8.69 -6.01
N HIS A 45 -14.58 -9.71 -5.86
CA HIS A 45 -15.95 -9.53 -5.36
C HIS A 45 -15.95 -8.80 -4.01
N ASP A 46 -16.77 -7.75 -3.90
CA ASP A 46 -16.94 -6.89 -2.71
C ASP A 46 -15.68 -6.11 -2.24
N ILE A 47 -14.56 -6.15 -2.98
CA ILE A 47 -13.38 -5.36 -2.65
C ILE A 47 -13.60 -3.91 -3.06
N ARG A 48 -13.62 -3.02 -2.07
CA ARG A 48 -13.71 -1.56 -2.27
C ARG A 48 -12.46 -0.81 -1.81
N THR A 49 -11.56 -1.49 -1.12
CA THR A 49 -10.42 -0.90 -0.46
C THR A 49 -9.13 -1.57 -0.93
N VAL A 50 -8.16 -0.74 -1.30
CA VAL A 50 -6.79 -1.14 -1.60
C VAL A 50 -5.89 -0.58 -0.50
N TYR A 51 -5.31 -1.47 0.31
CA TYR A 51 -4.29 -1.10 1.27
C TYR A 51 -2.92 -1.13 0.59
N PHE A 52 -2.20 -0.01 0.59
CA PHE A 52 -0.87 0.07 0.03
C PHE A 52 0.18 0.25 1.12
N SER A 53 1.21 -0.59 1.09
CA SER A 53 2.41 -0.45 1.89
C SER A 53 3.68 -0.54 1.04
N SER A 54 4.70 0.21 1.45
CA SER A 54 6.04 0.15 0.88
C SER A 54 7.09 0.38 1.97
N ASP A 55 8.30 -0.13 1.73
CA ASP A 55 9.48 0.16 2.53
C ASP A 55 9.97 1.62 2.39
N TYR A 56 9.43 2.38 1.44
CA TYR A 56 9.60 3.83 1.31
C TYR A 56 8.27 4.57 1.50
N PRO A 57 8.30 5.80 2.06
CA PRO A 57 7.11 6.63 2.24
C PRO A 57 6.67 7.28 0.92
N LEU A 58 6.19 6.47 -0.04
CA LEU A 58 5.81 6.92 -1.39
C LEU A 58 4.51 7.73 -1.42
N LEU A 59 3.55 7.35 -0.57
CA LEU A 59 2.20 7.92 -0.49
C LEU A 59 1.99 8.78 0.75
N GLU A 60 2.88 8.64 1.72
CA GLU A 60 2.85 9.35 2.98
C GLU A 60 3.19 10.84 2.75
N PRO A 61 2.57 11.77 3.50
CA PRO A 61 2.95 13.17 3.43
C PRO A 61 4.45 13.33 3.75
N ALA A 62 5.09 14.36 3.20
CA ALA A 62 6.52 14.61 3.39
C ALA A 62 6.93 14.83 4.87
N THR A 63 5.99 14.85 5.81
CA THR A 63 6.21 14.92 7.25
C THR A 63 6.18 13.54 7.93
N SER A 64 5.71 12.51 7.24
CA SER A 64 5.44 11.17 7.77
C SER A 64 6.52 10.21 7.29
N GLY A 65 7.57 10.05 8.10
CA GLY A 65 8.69 9.14 7.83
C GLY A 65 9.95 9.59 8.56
N THR A 66 10.91 8.69 8.73
CA THR A 66 12.20 9.08 9.32
C THR A 66 12.91 10.07 8.39
N GLU A 67 13.62 11.04 8.97
CA GLU A 67 14.37 12.07 8.23
C GLU A 67 15.31 11.43 7.19
N LEU A 68 15.89 10.28 7.53
CA LEU A 68 16.70 9.44 6.65
C LEU A 68 15.94 8.86 5.45
N ALA A 69 14.69 8.42 5.62
CA ALA A 69 13.88 7.89 4.52
C ALA A 69 13.47 9.02 3.56
N GLN A 70 13.13 10.19 4.09
CA GLN A 70 12.76 11.36 3.28
C GLN A 70 13.95 11.92 2.48
N GLN A 71 15.16 11.92 3.07
CA GLN A 71 16.39 12.32 2.38
C GLN A 71 16.76 11.39 1.20
N ARG A 72 16.28 10.14 1.21
CA ARG A 72 16.57 9.14 0.17
C ARG A 72 15.53 9.13 -0.96
N LEU A 73 14.45 9.90 -0.85
CA LEU A 73 13.45 10.02 -1.91
C LEU A 73 14.01 10.85 -3.07
N SER A 74 14.37 10.17 -4.16
CA SER A 74 14.63 10.83 -5.44
C SER A 74 13.32 11.27 -6.10
N ASP A 75 13.42 12.06 -7.18
CA ASP A 75 12.26 12.50 -7.95
C ASP A 75 11.48 11.31 -8.53
N PHE A 76 12.17 10.23 -8.90
CA PHE A 76 11.52 9.01 -9.38
C PHE A 76 10.64 8.33 -8.33
N HIS A 77 11.01 8.38 -7.04
CA HIS A 77 10.15 7.86 -5.96
C HIS A 77 8.88 8.72 -5.84
N ARG A 78 9.03 10.04 -5.90
CA ARG A 78 7.91 10.98 -5.82
C ARG A 78 6.98 10.82 -7.02
N GLU A 79 7.53 10.60 -8.20
CA GLU A 79 6.80 10.34 -9.43
C GLU A 79 6.03 9.01 -9.36
N ALA A 80 6.65 7.92 -8.92
CA ALA A 80 5.97 6.65 -8.69
C ALA A 80 4.81 6.79 -7.69
N GLY A 81 5.02 7.48 -6.57
CA GLY A 81 3.96 7.76 -5.61
C GLY A 81 2.88 8.71 -6.14
N LYS A 82 3.20 9.58 -7.10
CA LYS A 82 2.24 10.44 -7.79
C LYS A 82 1.37 9.63 -8.76
N ILE A 83 1.97 8.74 -9.57
CA ILE A 83 1.25 7.85 -10.49
C ILE A 83 0.17 7.07 -9.73
N ILE A 84 0.55 6.41 -8.63
CA ILE A 84 -0.39 5.67 -7.80
C ILE A 84 -1.52 6.59 -7.28
N ARG A 85 -1.18 7.74 -6.69
CA ARG A 85 -2.21 8.67 -6.18
C ARG A 85 -3.15 9.18 -7.26
N THR A 86 -2.64 9.45 -8.46
CA THR A 86 -3.43 9.94 -9.58
C THR A 86 -4.38 8.87 -10.11
N ALA A 87 -4.00 7.59 -10.09
CA ALA A 87 -4.88 6.50 -10.50
C ALA A 87 -6.15 6.40 -9.63
N PHE A 88 -6.05 6.69 -8.33
CA PHE A 88 -7.19 6.67 -7.39
C PHE A 88 -7.87 8.04 -7.20
N ALA A 89 -7.37 9.10 -7.85
CA ALA A 89 -7.99 10.43 -7.80
C ALA A 89 -9.25 10.50 -8.69
N PRO A 90 -10.09 11.54 -8.57
CA PRO A 90 -11.22 11.73 -9.48
C PRO A 90 -10.76 11.75 -10.95
N SER A 91 -11.47 11.03 -11.82
CA SER A 91 -11.10 10.78 -13.23
C SER A 91 -9.85 9.91 -13.44
N GLY A 92 -9.35 9.26 -12.38
CA GLY A 92 -8.34 8.22 -12.48
C GLY A 92 -8.94 6.85 -12.81
N GLU A 93 -8.10 5.92 -13.26
CA GLU A 93 -8.48 4.56 -13.67
C GLU A 93 -9.12 3.75 -12.54
N LEU A 94 -8.74 4.04 -11.29
CA LEU A 94 -9.16 3.34 -10.08
C LEU A 94 -10.04 4.22 -9.17
N GLU A 95 -10.71 5.24 -9.72
CA GLU A 95 -11.49 6.22 -8.94
C GLU A 95 -12.63 5.63 -8.08
N HIS A 96 -13.07 4.41 -8.37
CA HIS A 96 -14.14 3.71 -7.66
C HIS A 96 -13.66 2.95 -6.42
N TRP A 97 -12.35 2.85 -6.19
CA TRP A 97 -11.75 2.20 -5.04
C TRP A 97 -11.09 3.22 -4.12
N THR A 98 -11.06 2.89 -2.84
CA THR A 98 -10.35 3.70 -1.83
C THR A 98 -8.93 3.20 -1.68
N LEU A 99 -7.96 4.09 -1.92
CA LEU A 99 -6.56 3.86 -1.57
C LEU A 99 -6.33 4.22 -0.11
N GLU A 100 -5.98 3.23 0.71
CA GLU A 100 -5.64 3.40 2.11
C GLU A 100 -4.15 3.14 2.32
N THR A 101 -3.54 3.91 3.21
CA THR A 101 -2.18 3.64 3.70
C THR A 101 -2.24 3.22 5.16
N ARG A 102 -1.10 3.18 5.83
CA ARG A 102 -1.03 2.89 7.27
C ARG A 102 -1.97 3.79 8.07
N ASP A 103 -1.95 5.10 7.81
CA ASP A 103 -2.72 6.07 8.60
C ASP A 103 -4.25 5.82 8.49
N GLY A 104 -4.70 5.33 7.34
CA GLY A 104 -6.09 4.93 7.10
C GLY A 104 -6.50 3.64 7.83
N LEU A 105 -5.57 2.73 8.11
CA LEU A 105 -5.83 1.47 8.81
C LEU A 105 -6.30 1.71 10.27
N PHE A 106 -5.82 2.79 10.88
CA PHE A 106 -6.05 3.13 12.28
C PHE A 106 -7.08 4.25 12.45
N ALA A 107 -7.41 4.98 11.38
CA ALA A 107 -8.47 5.98 11.42
C ALA A 107 -9.84 5.35 11.69
N GLU A 108 -10.57 5.88 12.67
CA GLU A 108 -11.94 5.45 12.97
C GLU A 108 -12.85 5.66 11.75
N GLY A 109 -13.36 4.57 11.17
CA GLY A 109 -14.35 4.60 10.09
C GLY A 109 -13.93 3.94 8.78
N THR A 110 -12.69 3.46 8.64
CA THR A 110 -12.27 2.70 7.46
C THR A 110 -12.68 1.22 7.58
N GLY A 111 -12.89 0.54 6.45
CA GLY A 111 -13.33 -0.87 6.43
C GLY A 111 -12.33 -1.86 7.06
N ILE A 112 -11.12 -1.41 7.38
CA ILE A 112 -10.00 -2.21 7.90
C ILE A 112 -9.89 -2.11 9.45
N VAL A 113 -10.76 -1.33 10.10
CA VAL A 113 -10.79 -1.03 11.56
C VAL A 113 -10.79 -2.25 12.49
N ALA A 114 -11.00 -3.47 11.99
CA ALA A 114 -10.89 -4.66 12.83
C ALA A 114 -9.43 -5.08 13.13
N LEU A 115 -8.43 -4.64 12.36
CA LEU A 115 -7.01 -4.91 12.66
C LEU A 115 -6.47 -4.09 13.84
N SER A 116 -6.94 -2.86 14.05
CA SER A 116 -6.55 -2.05 15.21
C SER A 116 -7.04 -2.64 16.54
N SER A 117 -8.14 -3.41 16.53
CA SER A 117 -8.59 -4.12 17.73
C SER A 117 -7.68 -5.28 18.17
N VAL A 118 -6.76 -5.70 17.30
CA VAL A 118 -5.76 -6.77 17.56
C VAL A 118 -4.40 -6.16 17.91
N ILE A 119 -4.17 -4.89 17.59
CA ILE A 119 -2.86 -4.25 17.58
C ILE A 119 -2.93 -2.97 18.41
N ASP A 120 -2.37 -3.01 19.62
CA ASP A 120 -2.26 -1.86 20.51
C ASP A 120 -1.18 -0.89 19.98
N GLU A 121 -1.61 0.17 19.31
CA GLU A 121 -0.75 1.17 18.64
C GLU A 121 0.20 1.87 19.63
N ASP A 122 -0.26 2.14 20.85
CA ASP A 122 0.49 2.84 21.89
C ASP A 122 1.75 2.07 22.33
N GLN A 123 1.84 0.78 21.98
CA GLN A 123 2.95 -0.10 22.32
C GLN A 123 3.87 -0.43 21.14
N LEU A 124 3.54 -0.02 19.91
CA LEU A 124 4.33 -0.36 18.73
C LEU A 124 5.16 0.82 18.24
N PRO A 125 6.50 0.73 18.25
CA PRO A 125 7.34 1.73 17.60
C PRO A 125 7.21 1.60 16.08
N LEU A 126 6.17 2.21 15.51
CA LEU A 126 5.86 2.20 14.07
C LEU A 126 6.92 2.92 13.21
N ASP A 127 7.88 3.61 13.83
CA ASP A 127 9.08 4.12 13.15
C ASP A 127 10.08 3.00 12.82
N ASP A 128 10.04 1.89 13.55
CA ASP A 128 10.89 0.74 13.31
C ASP A 128 10.52 0.06 11.98
N ALA A 129 11.53 -0.17 11.14
CA ALA A 129 11.34 -0.78 9.83
C ALA A 129 10.91 -2.25 9.92
N GLY A 130 11.40 -2.99 10.92
CA GLY A 130 11.04 -4.39 11.13
C GLY A 130 9.61 -4.56 11.60
N ILE A 131 9.14 -3.69 12.50
CA ILE A 131 7.73 -3.69 12.95
C ILE A 131 6.80 -3.32 11.80
N ARG A 132 7.15 -2.32 10.98
CA ARG A 132 6.38 -1.98 9.77
C ARG A 132 6.28 -3.14 8.79
N ASP A 133 7.39 -3.84 8.54
CA ASP A 133 7.38 -5.02 7.66
C ASP A 133 6.50 -6.15 8.23
N MET A 134 6.59 -6.42 9.54
CA MET A 134 5.74 -7.40 10.20
C MET A 134 4.25 -7.02 10.13
N LEU A 135 3.92 -5.76 10.37
CA LEU A 135 2.55 -5.26 10.26
C LEU A 135 2.01 -5.41 8.82
N ALA A 136 2.80 -4.99 7.82
CA ALA A 136 2.44 -5.14 6.41
C ALA A 136 2.21 -6.62 6.03
N ARG A 137 2.99 -7.55 6.58
CA ARG A 137 2.75 -9.00 6.40
C ARG A 137 1.46 -9.46 7.04
N ILE A 138 1.18 -9.06 8.28
CA ILE A 138 -0.07 -9.43 8.98
C ILE A 138 -1.28 -8.93 8.20
N ILE A 139 -1.24 -7.68 7.73
CA ILE A 139 -2.29 -7.10 6.89
C ILE A 139 -2.41 -7.91 5.59
N GLY A 140 -1.32 -8.15 4.87
CA GLY A 140 -1.34 -8.97 3.66
C GLY A 140 -1.90 -10.39 3.86
N MET A 141 -1.62 -11.04 5.00
CA MET A 141 -2.15 -12.37 5.33
C MET A 141 -3.66 -12.39 5.59
N ASN A 142 -4.26 -11.25 5.95
CA ASN A 142 -5.69 -11.13 6.22
C ASN A 142 -6.46 -10.49 5.06
N ALA A 143 -5.78 -10.14 3.97
CA ALA A 143 -6.39 -9.58 2.78
C ALA A 143 -7.10 -10.66 1.95
N ALA A 144 -8.17 -10.27 1.25
CA ALA A 144 -8.85 -11.17 0.31
C ALA A 144 -8.00 -11.42 -0.93
N LEU A 145 -7.24 -10.40 -1.34
CA LEU A 145 -6.25 -10.46 -2.42
C LEU A 145 -4.95 -9.81 -1.97
N PHE A 146 -3.83 -10.38 -2.40
CA PHE A 146 -2.52 -9.85 -2.08
C PHE A 146 -1.66 -9.72 -3.33
N VAL A 147 -1.19 -8.49 -3.58
CA VAL A 147 -0.27 -8.17 -4.66
C VAL A 147 1.09 -7.87 -4.05
N SER A 148 2.09 -8.62 -4.52
CA SER A 148 3.48 -8.43 -4.11
C SER A 148 4.34 -8.04 -5.29
N SER A 149 5.51 -7.48 -4.99
CA SER A 149 6.48 -7.08 -6.00
C SER A 149 6.96 -8.23 -6.86
N THR A 150 7.01 -8.00 -8.16
CA THR A 150 7.56 -8.94 -9.15
C THR A 150 9.05 -8.67 -9.40
N LYS A 151 9.70 -9.56 -10.16
CA LYS A 151 11.10 -9.38 -10.57
C LYS A 151 11.26 -8.06 -11.34
N GLY A 152 12.26 -7.27 -11.01
CA GLY A 152 12.52 -5.97 -11.64
C GLY A 152 11.77 -4.79 -11.00
N CYS A 153 10.64 -5.04 -10.34
CA CYS A 153 9.86 -4.03 -9.62
C CYS A 153 9.82 -4.32 -8.11
N GLY A 154 10.88 -4.85 -7.53
CA GLY A 154 10.99 -5.04 -6.07
C GLY A 154 11.88 -6.19 -5.62
N ARG A 155 12.43 -6.93 -6.58
CA ARG A 155 13.60 -7.78 -6.36
C ARG A 155 14.56 -7.60 -7.53
N ILE A 156 15.83 -7.31 -7.21
CA ILE A 156 16.92 -7.49 -8.18
C ILE A 156 17.16 -8.99 -8.31
N ARG A 157 16.54 -9.58 -9.34
CA ARG A 157 16.78 -10.91 -9.91
C ARG A 157 16.53 -12.14 -9.04
#